data_AF-A0A7V6M5K7-F1
#
_entry.id   AF-A0A7V6M5K7-F1
#
_cell.length_a   1.000
_cell.length_b   1.000
_cell.length_c   1.000
_cell.angle_alpha   90.00
_cell.angle_beta   90.00
_cell.angle_gamma   90.00
#
_symmetry.space_group_name_H-M   'P 1'
#
loop_
_entity.id
_entity.type
_entity.pdbx_description
1 polymer ?
#
loop_
_entity_poly.entity_id
_entity_poly.type
_entity_poly.pdbx_seq_one_letter_code
_entity_poly.pdbx_strand_id
1 'polypeptide(L)'
;MDKPVKKFVTYDRYEGNYDLCHPNEKQVQYIFKWNSFADKAKELNLKASFVISMDEDNGYNIDCYSALDLARELEDVFDGYWINTSKNSIKAIVKFLEAIDEENEDLKEQYLIENAEYQVDYWTNELNKLKSVCLK
;
A
#
# COMPACT_ATOMS: atom_id res chain seq x y z
N MET A 1 -4.97 9.27 23.52
CA MET A 1 -5.38 9.46 22.11
C MET A 1 -5.54 8.09 21.47
N ASP A 2 -6.53 7.88 20.59
CA ASP A 2 -6.66 6.61 19.85
C ASP A 2 -5.66 6.54 18.70
N LYS A 3 -5.25 5.32 18.31
CA LYS A 3 -4.34 5.12 17.18
C LYS A 3 -5.04 5.53 15.88
N PRO A 4 -4.47 6.44 15.07
CA PRO A 4 -5.10 6.87 13.84
C PRO A 4 -5.16 5.73 12.81
N VAL A 5 -6.15 5.81 11.92
CA VAL A 5 -6.41 4.83 10.86
C VAL A 5 -6.03 5.43 9.52
N LYS A 6 -5.37 4.64 8.67
CA LYS A 6 -4.98 5.08 7.31
C LYS A 6 -6.23 5.25 6.44
N LYS A 7 -6.42 6.46 5.90
CA LYS A 7 -7.53 6.80 4.98
C LYS A 7 -7.09 6.87 3.51
N PHE A 8 -5.83 7.19 3.27
CA PHE A 8 -5.19 7.20 1.96
C PHE A 8 -4.93 5.77 1.44
N VAL A 9 -4.80 5.61 0.13
CA VAL A 9 -4.49 4.34 -0.53
C VAL A 9 -3.11 3.84 -0.09
N THR A 10 -3.05 2.55 0.25
CA THR A 10 -1.81 1.85 0.59
C THR A 10 -1.71 0.55 -0.20
N TYR A 11 -0.63 -0.20 -0.02
CA TYR A 11 -0.51 -1.54 -0.59
C TYR A 11 0.24 -2.47 0.36
N ASP A 12 0.03 -3.77 0.17
CA ASP A 12 0.87 -4.79 0.79
C ASP A 12 1.66 -5.54 -0.29
N ARG A 13 2.82 -6.06 0.10
CA ARG A 13 3.64 -6.98 -0.68
C ARG A 13 3.70 -8.32 0.04
N TYR A 14 3.40 -9.40 -0.68
CA TYR A 14 3.50 -10.77 -0.19
C TYR A 14 4.33 -11.62 -1.15
N GLU A 15 5.15 -12.50 -0.60
CA GLU A 15 5.87 -13.52 -1.37
C GLU A 15 5.20 -14.87 -1.18
N GLY A 16 5.02 -15.61 -2.25
CA GLY A 16 4.38 -16.93 -2.19
C GLY A 16 4.34 -17.64 -3.54
N ASN A 17 3.74 -18.83 -3.55
CA ASN A 17 3.57 -19.63 -4.76
C ASN A 17 2.13 -19.42 -5.23
N TYR A 18 1.91 -18.43 -6.10
CA TYR A 18 0.58 -18.04 -6.56
C TYR A 18 0.19 -18.71 -7.90
N ASP A 19 1.16 -19.23 -8.64
CA ASP A 19 0.94 -19.98 -9.87
C ASP A 19 0.81 -21.48 -9.59
N LEU A 20 -0.40 -21.98 -9.86
CA LEU A 20 -0.74 -23.40 -9.71
C LEU A 20 -0.06 -24.27 -10.77
N CYS A 21 0.36 -23.69 -11.90
CA CYS A 21 1.08 -24.39 -12.96
C CYS A 21 2.57 -24.57 -12.63
N HIS A 22 3.14 -23.63 -11.87
CA HIS A 22 4.54 -23.66 -11.41
C HIS A 22 4.61 -23.55 -9.88
N PRO A 23 4.13 -24.56 -9.14
CA PRO A 23 3.95 -24.48 -7.69
C PRO A 23 5.27 -24.39 -6.89
N ASN A 24 6.41 -24.57 -7.56
CA ASN A 24 7.74 -24.45 -6.95
C ASN A 24 8.38 -23.08 -7.19
N GLU A 25 7.77 -22.23 -8.02
CA GLU A 25 8.27 -20.90 -8.32
C GLU A 25 7.60 -19.88 -7.39
N LYS A 26 8.44 -19.13 -6.68
CA LYS A 26 7.98 -18.00 -5.88
C LYS A 26 7.64 -16.83 -6.80
N GLN A 27 6.65 -16.08 -6.38
CA GLN A 27 6.12 -14.89 -7.04
C GLN A 27 5.81 -13.83 -5.99
N VAL A 28 5.66 -12.61 -6.46
CA VAL A 28 5.30 -11.47 -5.61
C VAL A 28 3.88 -11.05 -5.92
N GLN A 29 3.08 -10.93 -4.87
CA GLN A 29 1.73 -10.37 -4.93
C GLN A 29 1.70 -8.98 -4.30
N TYR A 30 1.25 -8.01 -5.08
CA TYR A 30 0.88 -6.69 -4.61
C TYR A 30 -0.63 -6.59 -4.42
N ILE A 31 -1.05 -6.05 -3.28
CA ILE A 31 -2.48 -5.84 -2.97
C ILE A 31 -2.70 -4.37 -2.60
N PHE A 32 -3.43 -3.65 -3.45
CA PHE A 32 -3.89 -2.30 -3.18
C PHE A 32 -5.00 -2.30 -2.14
N LYS A 33 -4.85 -1.44 -1.13
CA LYS A 33 -5.81 -1.16 -0.08
C LYS A 33 -6.41 0.22 -0.31
N TRP A 34 -7.62 0.24 -0.83
CA TRP A 34 -8.31 1.47 -1.24
C TRP A 34 -8.76 2.37 -0.08
N ASN A 35 -8.93 1.81 1.14
CA ASN A 35 -9.30 2.57 2.34
C ASN A 35 -10.52 3.49 2.10
N SER A 36 -10.39 4.81 2.29
CA SER A 36 -11.50 5.76 2.09
C SER A 36 -11.98 5.85 0.63
N PHE A 37 -11.24 5.29 -0.32
CA PHE A 37 -11.57 5.23 -1.73
C PHE A 37 -12.23 3.92 -2.18
N ALA A 38 -12.56 3.02 -1.25
CA ALA A 38 -13.07 1.68 -1.58
C ALA A 38 -14.35 1.70 -2.44
N ASP A 39 -15.30 2.61 -2.16
CA ASP A 39 -16.54 2.72 -2.94
C ASP A 39 -16.27 3.20 -4.37
N LYS A 40 -15.47 4.27 -4.55
CA LYS A 40 -15.04 4.77 -5.87
C LYS A 40 -14.31 3.67 -6.66
N ALA A 41 -13.40 2.94 -6.03
CA ALA A 41 -12.66 1.84 -6.66
C ALA A 41 -13.58 0.68 -7.09
N LYS A 42 -14.61 0.38 -6.27
CA LYS A 42 -15.61 -0.63 -6.58
C LYS A 42 -16.52 -0.22 -7.75
N GLU A 43 -16.97 1.03 -7.79
CA GLU A 43 -17.77 1.58 -8.89
C GLU A 43 -17.03 1.50 -10.23
N LEU A 44 -15.72 1.73 -10.21
CA LEU A 44 -14.84 1.62 -11.39
C LEU A 44 -14.39 0.20 -11.69
N ASN A 45 -14.81 -0.80 -10.90
CA ASN A 45 -14.41 -2.21 -11.03
C ASN A 45 -12.88 -2.40 -11.05
N LEU A 46 -12.16 -1.68 -10.18
CA LEU A 46 -10.70 -1.77 -10.11
C LEU A 46 -10.26 -3.08 -9.46
N LYS A 47 -9.32 -3.76 -10.12
CA LYS A 47 -8.66 -4.95 -9.57
C LYS A 47 -7.76 -4.54 -8.41
N ALA A 48 -7.80 -5.26 -7.29
CA ALA A 48 -6.98 -4.91 -6.12
C ALA A 48 -5.62 -5.64 -6.09
N SER A 49 -5.46 -6.75 -6.81
CA SER A 49 -4.27 -7.60 -6.67
C SER A 49 -3.57 -7.92 -7.99
N PHE A 50 -2.25 -7.90 -7.95
CA PHE A 50 -1.37 -8.18 -9.08
C PHE A 50 -0.28 -9.13 -8.65
N VAL A 51 0.04 -10.09 -9.52
CA VAL A 51 1.11 -11.06 -9.29
C VAL A 51 2.13 -10.86 -10.40
N ILE A 52 3.40 -10.76 -10.01
CA ILE A 52 4.54 -10.66 -10.89
C ILE A 52 5.58 -11.72 -10.50
N SER A 53 6.52 -11.99 -11.41
CA SER A 53 7.65 -12.86 -11.10
C SER A 53 8.56 -12.21 -10.06
N MET A 54 9.32 -13.03 -9.32
CA MET A 54 10.35 -12.51 -8.40
C MET A 54 11.46 -11.73 -9.13
N ASP A 55 11.72 -12.06 -10.40
CA ASP A 55 12.77 -11.42 -11.21
C ASP A 55 12.40 -9.99 -11.63
N GLU A 56 11.11 -9.68 -11.66
CA GLU A 56 10.57 -8.36 -11.98
C GLU A 56 10.21 -7.55 -10.73
N ASP A 57 10.36 -8.15 -9.55
CA ASP A 57 10.20 -7.45 -8.29
C ASP A 57 11.45 -6.63 -7.96
N ASN A 58 11.34 -5.31 -8.06
CA ASN A 58 12.40 -4.39 -7.66
C ASN A 58 12.38 -4.04 -6.16
N GLY A 59 11.66 -4.81 -5.33
CA GLY A 59 11.69 -4.69 -3.88
C GLY A 59 10.91 -3.47 -3.36
N TYR A 60 9.84 -3.08 -4.04
CA TYR A 60 9.06 -1.89 -3.69
C TYR A 60 8.53 -1.95 -2.25
N ASN A 61 8.96 -1.00 -1.43
CA ASN A 61 8.58 -0.86 -0.03
C ASN A 61 7.58 0.29 0.16
N ILE A 62 6.49 0.01 0.88
CA ILE A 62 5.45 0.96 1.28
C ILE A 62 5.98 2.22 1.99
N ASP A 63 7.13 2.13 2.66
CA ASP A 63 7.71 3.27 3.36
C ASP A 63 8.42 4.26 2.42
N CYS A 64 8.76 3.83 1.20
CA CYS A 64 9.55 4.62 0.25
C CYS A 64 8.79 4.98 -1.04
N TYR A 65 7.72 4.25 -1.37
CA TYR A 65 7.00 4.41 -2.63
C TYR A 65 5.51 4.61 -2.38
N SER A 66 4.91 5.59 -3.07
CA SER A 66 3.46 5.77 -3.06
C SER A 66 2.76 4.61 -3.78
N ALA A 67 1.44 4.49 -3.58
CA ALA A 67 0.65 3.54 -4.35
C ALA A 67 0.66 3.86 -5.85
N LEU A 68 0.77 5.14 -6.22
CA LEU A 68 0.88 5.57 -7.62
C LEU A 68 2.21 5.15 -8.24
N ASP A 69 3.32 5.30 -7.51
CA ASP A 69 4.64 4.85 -7.96
C ASP A 69 4.63 3.34 -8.23
N LEU A 70 4.13 2.55 -7.28
CA LEU A 70 3.96 1.10 -7.47
C LEU A 70 3.10 0.78 -8.69
N ALA A 71 1.99 1.52 -8.91
CA ALA A 71 1.10 1.24 -10.02
C ALA A 71 1.77 1.49 -11.38
N ARG A 72 2.59 2.55 -11.51
CA ARG A 72 3.36 2.85 -12.72
C ARG A 72 4.44 1.80 -12.99
N GLU A 73 5.13 1.37 -11.93
CA GLU A 73 6.14 0.32 -12.04
C GLU A 73 5.53 -1.02 -12.47
N LEU A 74 4.38 -1.39 -11.90
CA LEU A 74 3.62 -2.55 -12.35
C LEU A 74 3.12 -2.38 -13.78
N GLU A 75 2.73 -1.18 -14.20
CA GLU A 75 2.36 -0.88 -15.59
C GLU A 75 3.51 -1.20 -16.54
N ASP A 76 4.72 -0.75 -16.23
CA ASP A 76 5.93 -1.02 -17.02
C ASP A 76 6.24 -2.52 -17.12
N VAL A 77 6.17 -3.24 -15.99
CA VAL A 77 6.32 -4.71 -15.96
C VAL A 77 5.29 -5.37 -16.87
N PHE A 78 4.01 -5.00 -16.73
CA PHE A 78 2.96 -5.61 -17.52
C PHE A 78 3.09 -5.28 -19.00
N ASP A 79 3.45 -4.05 -19.35
CA ASP A 79 3.65 -3.62 -20.74
C ASP A 79 4.82 -4.37 -21.42
N GLY A 80 5.83 -4.81 -20.66
CA GLY A 80 6.90 -5.69 -21.12
C GLY A 80 6.44 -7.07 -21.60
N TYR A 81 5.31 -7.58 -21.12
CA TYR A 81 4.77 -8.87 -21.58
C TYR A 81 4.06 -8.77 -22.93
N TRP A 82 4.26 -9.76 -23.81
CA TRP A 82 3.58 -9.83 -25.11
C TRP A 82 2.04 -9.96 -24.96
N ILE A 83 1.56 -10.84 -24.06
CA ILE A 83 0.14 -11.01 -23.74
C ILE A 83 0.00 -11.03 -22.21
N ASN A 84 -0.67 -10.04 -21.64
CA ASN A 84 -1.04 -10.06 -20.23
C ASN A 84 -2.41 -9.38 -20.03
N THR A 85 -3.36 -10.10 -19.43
CA THR A 85 -4.72 -9.61 -19.21
C THR A 85 -4.80 -8.50 -18.16
N SER A 86 -3.75 -8.31 -17.36
CA SER A 86 -3.68 -7.29 -16.32
C SER A 86 -3.27 -5.91 -16.84
N LYS A 87 -2.81 -5.77 -18.09
CA LYS A 87 -2.41 -4.47 -18.70
C LYS A 87 -3.49 -3.41 -18.58
N ASN A 88 -4.72 -3.74 -18.98
CA ASN A 88 -5.83 -2.78 -18.92
C ASN A 88 -6.25 -2.49 -17.47
N SER A 89 -6.13 -3.48 -16.58
CA SER A 89 -6.46 -3.31 -15.17
C SER A 89 -5.48 -2.37 -14.48
N ILE A 90 -4.17 -2.51 -14.72
CA ILE A 90 -3.17 -1.65 -14.09
C ILE A 90 -3.26 -0.22 -14.65
N LYS A 91 -3.51 -0.04 -15.95
CA LYS A 91 -3.75 1.27 -16.57
C LYS A 91 -4.94 2.00 -15.96
N ALA A 92 -6.02 1.28 -15.67
CA ALA A 92 -7.18 1.84 -14.98
C ALA A 92 -6.84 2.30 -13.56
N ILE A 93 -5.97 1.58 -12.86
CA ILE A 93 -5.51 1.94 -11.51
C ILE A 93 -4.60 3.15 -11.55
N VAL A 94 -3.62 3.21 -12.46
CA VAL A 94 -2.75 4.37 -12.63
C VAL A 94 -3.59 5.62 -12.85
N LYS A 95 -4.52 5.58 -13.82
CA LYS A 95 -5.42 6.69 -14.10
C LYS A 95 -6.27 7.08 -12.88
N PHE A 96 -6.75 6.10 -12.11
CA PHE A 96 -7.52 6.37 -10.91
C PHE A 96 -6.67 7.05 -9.83
N LEU A 97 -5.47 6.55 -9.57
CA LEU A 97 -4.54 7.10 -8.59
C LEU A 97 -4.08 8.50 -8.96
N GLU A 98 -3.79 8.76 -10.24
CA GLU A 98 -3.49 10.11 -10.74
C GLU A 98 -4.65 11.08 -10.51
N ALA A 99 -5.90 10.62 -10.66
CA ALA A 99 -7.07 11.46 -10.46
C ALA A 99 -7.34 11.80 -8.98
N ILE A 100 -6.79 11.02 -8.04
CA ILE A 100 -6.95 11.24 -6.59
C ILE A 100 -5.64 11.65 -5.90
N ASP A 101 -4.57 11.89 -6.66
CA ASP A 101 -3.20 12.01 -6.11
C ASP A 101 -3.10 13.10 -5.02
N GLU A 102 -3.65 14.28 -5.30
CA GLU A 102 -3.72 15.40 -4.35
C GLU A 102 -4.55 15.05 -3.10
N GLU A 103 -5.78 14.54 -3.28
CA GLU A 103 -6.66 14.12 -2.16
C GLU A 103 -5.98 13.01 -1.32
N ASN A 104 -5.23 12.13 -1.97
CA ASN A 104 -4.56 11.00 -1.34
C ASN A 104 -3.32 11.43 -0.55
N GLU A 105 -2.52 12.37 -1.06
CA GLU A 105 -1.39 12.96 -0.35
C GLU A 105 -1.86 13.79 0.85
N ASP A 106 -2.92 14.59 0.73
CA ASP A 106 -3.52 15.32 1.85
C ASP A 106 -3.92 14.38 3.00
N LEU A 107 -4.59 13.27 2.67
CA LEU A 107 -4.99 12.25 3.66
C LEU A 107 -3.80 11.56 4.31
N LYS A 108 -2.69 11.40 3.58
CA LYS A 108 -1.44 10.82 4.08
C LYS A 108 -0.74 11.80 5.01
N GLU A 109 -0.61 13.06 4.64
CA GLU A 109 -0.06 14.10 5.51
C GLU A 109 -0.85 14.22 6.82
N GLN A 110 -2.18 14.27 6.73
CA GLN A 110 -3.04 14.29 7.91
C GLN A 110 -2.77 13.09 8.82
N TYR A 111 -2.72 11.87 8.26
CA TYR A 111 -2.41 10.67 9.02
C TYR A 111 -1.02 10.73 9.68
N LEU A 112 -0.01 11.25 8.97
CA LEU A 112 1.36 11.37 9.51
C LEU A 112 1.39 12.30 10.73
N ILE A 113 0.67 13.42 10.68
CA ILE A 113 0.53 14.36 11.80
C ILE A 113 -0.17 13.67 12.97
N GLU A 114 -1.36 13.12 12.75
CA GLU A 114 -2.16 12.44 13.80
C GLU A 114 -1.37 11.29 14.44
N ASN A 115 -0.60 10.55 13.64
CA ASN A 115 0.21 9.42 14.11
C ASN A 115 1.43 9.88 14.92
N ALA A 116 2.04 11.01 14.55
CA ALA A 116 3.12 11.61 15.32
C ALA A 116 2.61 12.09 16.69
N GLU A 117 1.45 12.77 16.73
CA GLU A 117 0.80 13.20 17.97
C GLU A 117 0.46 12.01 18.87
N TYR A 118 -0.13 10.96 18.30
CA TYR A 118 -0.43 9.72 19.01
C TYR A 118 0.83 9.09 19.62
N GLN A 119 1.94 9.05 18.88
CA GLN A 119 3.21 8.49 19.38
C GLN A 119 3.76 9.31 20.54
N VAL A 120 3.70 10.64 20.47
CA VAL A 120 4.14 11.52 21.57
C VAL A 120 3.31 11.25 22.84
N ASP A 121 1.98 11.19 22.73
CA ASP A 121 1.09 10.88 23.85
C ASP A 121 1.40 9.48 24.44
N TYR A 122 1.50 8.46 23.58
CA TYR A 122 1.80 7.09 23.99
C TYR A 122 3.12 6.99 24.78
N TRP A 123 4.21 7.55 24.23
CA TRP A 123 5.52 7.46 24.86
C TRP A 123 5.65 8.32 26.12
N THR A 124 4.96 9.46 26.17
CA THR A 124 4.88 10.28 27.38
C THR A 124 4.21 9.51 28.52
N ASN A 125 3.09 8.84 28.23
CA ASN A 125 2.39 8.02 29.21
C ASN A 125 3.23 6.82 29.66
N GLU A 126 3.92 6.15 28.74
CA GLU A 126 4.78 5.02 29.07
C GLU A 126 5.98 5.42 29.94
N LEU A 127 6.62 6.56 29.64
CA LEU A 127 7.69 7.12 30.46
C LEU A 127 7.22 7.45 31.88
N ASN A 128 6.02 8.03 32.02
CA ASN A 128 5.45 8.37 33.32
C ASN A 128 5.17 7.12 34.18
N LYS A 129 4.66 6.05 33.56
CA LYS A 129 4.50 4.75 34.25
C LYS A 129 5.84 4.24 34.76
N LEU A 130 6.88 4.23 33.93
CA LEU A 130 8.22 3.76 34.32
C LEU A 130 8.80 4.58 35.48
N LYS A 131 8.69 5.91 35.43
CA LYS A 131 9.11 6.79 36.53
C LYS A 131 8.37 6.50 37.84
N SER A 132 7.07 6.20 37.77
CA SER A 132 6.27 5.88 38.96
C SER A 132 6.65 4.54 39.61
N VAL A 133 7.22 3.61 38.85
CA VAL A 133 7.71 2.32 39.34
C VAL A 133 9.09 2.47 40.00
N CYS A 134 9.98 3.28 39.43
CA CYS A 134 11.33 3.51 39.99
C CYS A 134 11.36 4.38 41.26
N LEU A 135 10.25 5.07 41.59
CA LEU A 135 10.13 5.92 42.80
C LEU A 135 9.46 5.18 43.98
N LYS A 136 9.19 3.88 43.85
CA LYS A 136 8.77 2.99 44.94
C LYS A 136 9.94 2.12 45.37
#